data_AF-A0A6S6VKN2-F1
#
_entry.id   AF-A0A6S6VKN2-F1
#
_cell.length_a   1.000
_cell.length_b   1.000
_cell.length_c   1.000
_cell.angle_alpha   90.00
_cell.angle_beta   90.00
_cell.angle_gamma   90.00
#
_symmetry.space_group_name_H-M   'P 1'
#
loop_
_entity.id
_entity.type
_entity.pdbx_description
1 polymer ?
#
loop_
_entity_poly.entity_id
_entity_poly.type
_entity_poly.pdbx_seq_one_letter_code
_entity_poly.pdbx_strand_id
1 'polypeptide(L)'
;MLFWVTLLAWLAAYVGFGSAAPVEQSVNNTIVSALDVYPYSLQIHLMQVENWRHAVYEWHIFQGSSGIGVYPCGDKAFKKVYKSEPFSNTKEDLLDYPPYPAGIDIKIKYSNRKDCAYHAGGEDAGQFHCGDEYIIDCKLDPHFGQQYKCSDYMASRAWFCNF
;
A
#
# COMPACT_ATOMS: atom_id res chain seq x y z
N MET A 1 -48.55 63.80 -0.93
CA MET A 1 -47.17 64.25 -0.68
C MET A 1 -46.23 63.29 -1.37
N LEU A 2 -45.49 63.79 -2.36
CA LEU A 2 -44.35 63.09 -2.95
C LEU A 2 -43.29 62.81 -1.88
N PHE A 3 -42.43 61.81 -2.18
CA PHE A 3 -41.08 61.53 -1.64
C PHE A 3 -40.98 60.16 -0.91
N TRP A 4 -40.17 59.14 -1.26
CA TRP A 4 -38.98 58.96 -2.12
C TRP A 4 -38.95 57.59 -2.81
N VAL A 5 -38.25 57.55 -3.94
CA VAL A 5 -37.83 56.37 -4.71
C VAL A 5 -36.41 55.98 -4.28
N THR A 6 -36.20 54.70 -3.94
CA THR A 6 -34.94 53.95 -4.14
C THR A 6 -35.35 52.48 -4.34
N LEU A 7 -35.58 52.00 -5.57
CA LEU A 7 -34.61 51.32 -6.47
C LEU A 7 -33.82 50.24 -5.71
N LEU A 8 -34.15 48.94 -5.83
CA LEU A 8 -33.59 47.92 -6.75
C LEU A 8 -33.38 46.69 -5.85
N ALA A 9 -33.59 45.43 -6.20
CA ALA A 9 -33.33 44.76 -7.46
C ALA A 9 -33.85 43.31 -7.35
N TRP A 10 -34.33 42.78 -8.50
CA TRP A 10 -34.33 41.37 -8.91
C TRP A 10 -35.42 40.43 -8.33
N LEU A 11 -36.48 40.09 -9.08
CA LEU A 11 -36.56 39.06 -10.14
C LEU A 11 -36.05 37.69 -9.64
N ALA A 12 -36.91 36.86 -9.07
CA ALA A 12 -37.76 35.88 -9.77
C ALA A 12 -36.97 34.77 -10.47
N ALA A 13 -36.92 33.58 -9.86
CA ALA A 13 -36.84 32.32 -10.60
C ALA A 13 -37.29 31.12 -9.74
N TYR A 14 -38.51 30.67 -10.03
CA TYR A 14 -38.92 29.27 -10.17
C TYR A 14 -38.41 28.23 -9.17
N VAL A 15 -39.30 27.90 -8.22
CA VAL A 15 -39.31 26.62 -7.52
C VAL A 15 -39.80 25.55 -8.50
N GLY A 16 -38.87 24.97 -9.26
CA GLY A 16 -39.12 23.78 -10.07
C GLY A 16 -38.79 22.55 -9.25
N PHE A 17 -39.82 21.85 -8.74
CA PHE A 17 -39.69 20.50 -8.22
C PHE A 17 -39.36 19.55 -9.38
N GLY A 18 -38.08 19.33 -9.62
CA GLY A 18 -37.61 18.21 -10.42
C GLY A 18 -37.69 16.95 -9.57
N SER A 19 -38.62 16.06 -9.90
CA SER A 19 -38.68 14.70 -9.37
C SER A 19 -37.41 13.95 -9.80
N ALA A 20 -36.42 13.85 -8.91
CA ALA A 20 -35.35 12.88 -9.05
C ALA A 20 -35.94 11.50 -8.74
N ALA A 21 -36.36 10.79 -9.78
CA ALA A 21 -36.54 9.35 -9.67
C ALA A 21 -35.19 8.75 -9.22
N PRO A 22 -35.17 7.79 -8.28
CA PRO A 22 -33.93 7.09 -7.99
C PRO A 22 -33.52 6.38 -9.28
N VAL A 23 -32.37 6.75 -9.82
CA VAL A 23 -31.72 5.94 -10.84
C VAL A 23 -31.41 4.64 -10.12
N GLU A 24 -32.11 3.57 -10.49
CA GLU A 24 -31.63 2.21 -10.27
C GLU A 24 -30.29 2.12 -10.99
N GLN A 25 -29.23 2.43 -10.23
CA GLN A 25 -27.88 2.16 -10.65
C GLN A 25 -27.81 0.65 -10.65
N SER A 26 -28.01 0.05 -11.84
CA SER A 26 -27.63 -1.33 -12.04
C SER A 26 -26.14 -1.38 -11.71
N VAL A 27 -25.85 -1.88 -10.51
CA VAL A 27 -24.51 -2.25 -10.12
C VAL A 27 -24.21 -3.41 -11.05
N ASN A 28 -23.59 -3.11 -12.19
CA ASN A 28 -22.87 -4.10 -12.95
C ASN A 28 -21.91 -4.73 -11.95
N ASN A 29 -22.25 -5.94 -11.51
CA ASN A 29 -21.44 -6.80 -10.65
C ASN A 29 -20.20 -7.27 -11.44
N THR A 30 -19.34 -6.32 -11.78
CA THR A 30 -17.97 -6.52 -12.20
C THR A 30 -17.03 -5.82 -11.23
N ILE A 31 -17.38 -5.80 -9.94
CA ILE A 31 -16.36 -5.94 -8.91
C ILE A 31 -16.01 -7.43 -8.90
N VAL A 32 -15.28 -7.88 -9.92
CA VAL A 32 -14.33 -8.97 -9.71
C VAL A 32 -13.39 -8.36 -8.68
N SER A 33 -13.61 -8.70 -7.41
CA SER A 33 -12.83 -8.13 -6.31
C SER A 33 -11.36 -8.36 -6.67
N ALA A 34 -10.46 -7.40 -6.47
CA ALA A 34 -9.06 -7.60 -6.81
C ALA A 34 -8.45 -8.87 -6.15
N LEU A 35 -9.11 -9.39 -5.10
CA LEU A 35 -8.87 -10.72 -4.52
C LEU A 35 -9.08 -11.91 -5.47
N ASP A 36 -10.02 -11.83 -6.42
CA ASP A 36 -10.31 -12.91 -7.38
C ASP A 36 -9.28 -12.96 -8.52
N VAL A 37 -8.51 -11.89 -8.73
CA VAL A 37 -7.48 -11.81 -9.80
C VAL A 37 -6.11 -12.23 -9.29
N TYR A 38 -5.80 -11.93 -8.03
CA TYR A 38 -4.49 -12.17 -7.43
C TYR A 38 -4.66 -12.89 -6.08
N PRO A 39 -4.26 -14.18 -5.97
CA PRO A 39 -4.42 -14.94 -4.74
C PRO A 39 -3.31 -14.73 -3.71
N TYR A 40 -2.13 -14.23 -4.11
CA TYR A 40 -0.98 -14.05 -3.23
C TYR A 40 -0.49 -12.62 -3.16
N SER A 41 0.24 -12.30 -2.10
CA SER A 41 0.88 -11.00 -1.95
C SER A 41 2.29 -11.11 -1.41
N LEU A 42 3.12 -10.12 -1.76
CA LEU A 42 4.29 -9.77 -0.99
C LEU A 42 3.94 -8.59 -0.11
N GLN A 43 4.36 -8.64 1.14
CA GLN A 43 4.25 -7.57 2.11
C GLN A 43 5.68 -7.15 2.47
N ILE A 44 6.03 -5.89 2.17
CA ILE A 44 7.36 -5.31 2.30
C ILE A 44 7.38 -4.45 3.56
N HIS A 45 8.19 -4.84 4.52
CA HIS A 45 8.23 -4.23 5.85
C HIS A 45 9.65 -3.79 6.18
N LEU A 46 9.76 -2.66 6.86
CA LEU A 46 11.01 -2.17 7.42
C LEU A 46 11.08 -2.57 8.90
N MET A 47 12.15 -3.26 9.29
CA MET A 47 12.41 -3.62 10.69
C MET A 47 13.52 -2.73 11.21
N GLN A 48 13.33 -2.12 12.37
CA GLN A 48 14.40 -1.49 13.14
C GLN A 48 14.84 -2.48 14.21
N VAL A 49 16.05 -3.02 14.07
CA VAL A 49 16.69 -3.84 15.08
C VAL A 49 17.62 -2.93 15.88
N GLU A 50 17.46 -2.89 17.20
CA GLU A 50 18.27 -1.99 18.02
C GLU A 50 19.68 -2.56 18.18
N ASN A 51 20.70 -1.76 17.90
CA ASN A 51 22.09 -2.06 18.23
C ASN A 51 22.61 -0.96 19.17
N TRP A 52 23.62 -1.28 19.99
CA TRP A 52 24.05 -0.53 21.17
C TRP A 52 24.54 0.91 20.93
N ARG A 53 24.54 1.41 19.68
CA ARG A 53 25.01 2.76 19.33
C ARG A 53 24.12 3.50 18.32
N HIS A 54 23.37 2.79 17.47
CA HIS A 54 22.53 3.38 16.43
C HIS A 54 21.37 2.44 16.06
N ALA A 55 20.26 3.03 15.59
CA ALA A 55 19.21 2.29 14.91
C ALA A 55 19.76 1.67 13.62
N VAL A 56 19.63 0.35 13.50
CA VAL A 56 19.93 -0.37 12.25
C VAL A 56 18.64 -0.96 11.72
N TYR A 57 18.50 -0.98 10.40
CA TYR A 57 17.27 -1.34 9.73
C TYR A 57 17.49 -2.52 8.80
N GLU A 58 16.45 -3.33 8.62
CA GLU A 58 16.43 -4.48 7.74
C GLU A 58 15.12 -4.50 6.94
N TRP A 59 15.19 -4.75 5.65
CA TRP A 59 14.01 -5.06 4.85
C TRP A 59 13.62 -6.50 5.05
N HIS A 60 12.37 -6.76 5.44
CA HIS A 60 11.80 -8.09 5.51
C HIS A 60 10.64 -8.15 4.52
N ILE A 61 10.64 -9.19 3.67
CA ILE A 61 9.58 -9.42 2.69
C ILE A 61 8.89 -10.73 3.03
N PHE A 62 7.57 -10.68 3.12
CA PHE A 62 6.72 -11.81 3.48
C PHE A 62 5.80 -12.15 2.31
N GLN A 63 5.66 -13.43 2.01
CA GLN A 63 4.71 -13.94 1.03
C GLN A 63 3.53 -14.60 1.74
N GLY A 64 2.30 -14.26 1.35
CA GLY A 64 1.08 -14.91 1.85
C GLY A 64 -0.12 -14.60 0.98
N SER A 65 -1.33 -14.67 1.54
CA SER A 65 -2.57 -14.40 0.80
C SER A 65 -2.74 -12.91 0.48
N SER A 66 -3.35 -12.59 -0.65
CA SER A 66 -3.77 -11.21 -0.96
C SER A 66 -4.90 -10.74 -0.05
N GLY A 67 -4.97 -9.42 0.16
CA GLY A 67 -6.04 -8.79 0.94
C GLY A 67 -5.90 -8.95 2.47
N ILE A 68 -4.89 -9.70 2.93
CA ILE A 68 -4.58 -9.87 4.35
C ILE A 68 -3.21 -9.26 4.61
N GLY A 69 -3.12 -8.35 5.59
CA GLY A 69 -1.87 -7.78 6.03
C GLY A 69 -1.13 -8.72 6.98
N VAL A 70 0.18 -8.89 6.79
CA VAL A 70 1.00 -9.68 7.71
C VAL A 70 1.20 -8.93 9.02
N TYR A 71 1.01 -9.62 10.15
CA TYR A 71 1.44 -9.10 11.44
C TYR A 71 2.95 -9.31 11.62
N PRO A 72 3.76 -8.23 11.67
CA PRO A 72 5.22 -8.35 11.58
C PRO A 72 5.87 -9.08 12.76
N CYS A 73 5.23 -9.14 13.93
CA CYS A 73 5.79 -9.75 15.13
C CYS A 73 5.62 -11.29 15.22
N GLY A 74 5.42 -11.98 14.09
CA GLY A 74 5.45 -13.45 14.05
C GLY A 74 4.21 -14.13 13.50
N ASP A 75 3.57 -13.54 12.49
CA ASP A 75 2.48 -14.20 11.77
C ASP A 75 2.96 -15.46 11.02
N LYS A 76 2.39 -16.61 11.38
CA LYS A 76 2.73 -17.91 10.77
C LYS A 76 2.02 -18.17 9.45
N ALA A 77 0.98 -17.40 9.11
CA ALA A 77 0.28 -17.53 7.85
C ALA A 77 1.12 -17.03 6.66
N PHE A 78 2.13 -16.21 6.94
CA PHE A 78 3.02 -15.64 5.94
C PHE A 78 4.42 -16.26 6.04
N LYS A 79 4.99 -16.57 4.88
CA LYS A 79 6.37 -17.03 4.78
C LYS A 79 7.29 -15.83 4.60
N LYS A 80 8.25 -15.64 5.49
CA LYS A 80 9.36 -14.71 5.23
C LYS A 80 10.20 -15.24 4.06
N VAL A 81 10.22 -14.51 2.95
CA VAL A 81 10.94 -14.89 1.73
C VAL A 81 12.26 -14.15 1.59
N TYR A 82 12.42 -13.03 2.31
CA TYR A 82 13.67 -12.27 2.30
C TYR A 82 13.88 -11.51 3.61
N LYS A 83 15.17 -11.33 3.92
CA LYS A 83 15.71 -10.44 4.93
C LYS A 83 16.96 -9.79 4.31
N SER A 84 17.05 -8.47 4.32
CA SER A 84 18.27 -7.76 3.88
C SER A 84 19.37 -7.84 4.92
N GLU A 85 20.59 -7.52 4.49
CA GLU A 85 21.64 -7.09 5.41
C GLU A 85 21.20 -5.82 6.16
N PRO A 86 21.65 -5.62 7.41
CA PRO A 86 21.37 -4.42 8.16
C PRO A 86 22.00 -3.18 7.52
N PHE A 87 21.27 -2.07 7.53
CA PHE A 87 21.79 -0.77 7.12
C PHE A 87 21.48 0.29 8.18
N SER A 88 22.39 1.23 8.37
CA SER A 88 22.24 2.28 9.38
C SER A 88 21.64 3.53 8.77
N ASN A 89 20.78 4.21 9.52
CA ASN A 89 20.50 5.62 9.31
C ASN A 89 20.84 6.38 10.60
N THR A 90 21.61 7.46 10.45
CA THR A 90 22.12 8.26 11.57
C THR A 90 21.31 9.51 11.86
N LYS A 91 20.31 9.84 11.02
CA LYS A 91 19.64 11.15 11.07
C LYS A 91 18.15 11.07 11.41
N GLU A 92 17.45 10.04 10.98
CA GLU A 92 15.98 9.96 11.06
C GLU A 92 15.52 8.55 11.44
N ASP A 93 14.40 8.46 12.18
CA ASP A 93 13.69 7.21 12.35
C ASP A 93 12.97 6.87 11.05
N LEU A 94 13.40 5.79 10.39
CA LEU A 94 12.87 5.39 9.10
C LEU A 94 11.53 4.68 9.20
N LEU A 95 11.05 4.34 10.39
CA LEU A 95 9.82 3.58 10.53
C LEU A 95 8.57 4.38 10.14
N ASP A 96 8.56 5.70 10.34
CA ASP A 96 7.41 6.55 9.95
C ASP A 96 7.37 6.80 8.44
N TYR A 97 8.54 6.92 7.82
CA TYR A 97 8.71 7.15 6.38
C TYR A 97 9.75 6.19 5.81
N PRO A 98 9.41 4.89 5.65
CA PRO A 98 10.33 3.93 5.06
C PRO A 98 10.82 4.41 3.69
N PRO A 99 12.14 4.40 3.42
CA PRO A 99 12.68 4.77 2.12
C PRO A 99 12.43 3.65 1.11
N TYR A 100 12.52 3.93 -0.18
CA TYR A 100 12.38 2.87 -1.18
C TYR A 100 13.45 1.77 -1.02
N PRO A 101 13.06 0.48 -1.10
CA PRO A 101 14.00 -0.62 -1.03
C PRO A 101 14.92 -0.61 -2.25
N ALA A 102 16.22 -0.81 -2.03
CA ALA A 102 17.23 -0.74 -3.08
C ALA A 102 18.10 -1.99 -3.13
N GLY A 103 18.41 -2.45 -4.34
CA GLY A 103 19.31 -3.59 -4.58
C GLY A 103 18.72 -4.93 -4.14
N ILE A 104 17.39 -5.06 -4.14
CA ILE A 104 16.72 -6.33 -3.79
C ILE A 104 16.28 -7.02 -5.07
N ASP A 105 16.77 -8.24 -5.28
CA ASP A 105 16.31 -9.15 -6.32
C ASP A 105 16.15 -10.54 -5.70
N ILE A 106 14.90 -11.00 -5.56
CA ILE A 106 14.59 -12.25 -4.87
C ILE A 106 13.65 -13.12 -5.71
N LYS A 107 13.98 -14.39 -5.82
CA LYS A 107 13.09 -15.37 -6.46
C LYS A 107 11.89 -15.67 -5.58
N ILE A 108 10.70 -15.58 -6.16
CA ILE A 108 9.42 -15.84 -5.49
C ILE A 108 8.77 -17.04 -6.15
N LYS A 109 8.32 -18.00 -5.34
CA LYS A 109 7.59 -19.15 -5.86
C LYS A 109 6.13 -18.75 -6.10
N TYR A 110 5.66 -18.85 -7.34
CA TYR A 110 4.26 -18.61 -7.67
C TYR A 110 3.70 -19.68 -8.62
N SER A 111 2.83 -20.54 -8.06
CA SER A 111 2.12 -21.59 -8.80
C SER A 111 3.07 -22.40 -9.71
N ASN A 112 2.70 -22.58 -10.98
CA ASN A 112 3.47 -23.21 -12.05
C ASN A 112 4.25 -22.20 -12.91
N ARG A 113 4.25 -20.92 -12.57
CA ARG A 113 5.01 -19.91 -13.32
C ARG A 113 6.51 -20.04 -13.01
N LYS A 114 7.32 -19.80 -14.03
CA LYS A 114 8.78 -19.78 -13.94
C LYS A 114 9.26 -18.34 -13.83
N ASP A 115 10.48 -18.19 -13.32
CA ASP A 115 11.23 -16.93 -13.33
C ASP A 115 10.45 -15.78 -12.68
N CYS A 116 9.76 -16.11 -11.59
CA CYS A 116 9.07 -15.14 -10.75
C CYS A 116 10.03 -14.55 -9.71
N ALA A 117 10.06 -13.24 -9.60
CA ALA A 117 10.90 -12.53 -8.67
C ALA A 117 10.28 -11.21 -8.22
N TYR A 118 10.82 -10.68 -7.12
CA TYR A 118 10.61 -9.30 -6.70
C TYR A 118 11.91 -8.54 -6.92
N HIS A 119 11.79 -7.39 -7.59
CA HIS A 119 12.88 -6.50 -7.90
C HIS A 119 12.63 -5.13 -7.30
N ALA A 120 13.64 -4.53 -6.68
CA ALA A 120 13.61 -3.14 -6.22
C ALA A 120 14.96 -2.45 -6.38
N GLY A 121 14.96 -1.36 -7.16
CA GLY A 121 16.15 -0.57 -7.50
C GLY A 121 16.43 0.62 -6.57
N GLY A 122 15.47 1.02 -5.74
CA GLY A 122 15.57 2.19 -4.85
C GLY A 122 14.88 3.46 -5.36
N GLU A 123 14.27 3.42 -6.54
CA GLU A 123 13.53 4.54 -7.13
C GLU A 123 12.02 4.45 -6.87
N ASP A 124 11.53 3.25 -6.55
CA ASP A 124 10.13 2.93 -6.30
C ASP A 124 9.97 1.81 -5.25
N ALA A 125 8.72 1.41 -5.01
CA ALA A 125 8.35 0.35 -4.07
C ALA A 125 8.77 -1.07 -4.49
N GLY A 126 9.36 -1.22 -5.68
CA GLY A 126 9.66 -2.48 -6.32
C GLY A 126 8.50 -3.05 -7.13
N GLN A 127 8.78 -4.13 -7.84
CA GLN A 127 7.87 -4.82 -8.72
C GLN A 127 7.95 -6.33 -8.51
N PHE A 128 6.82 -7.01 -8.58
CA PHE A 128 6.78 -8.46 -8.76
C PHE A 128 6.69 -8.77 -10.26
N HIS A 129 7.58 -9.61 -10.76
CA HIS A 129 7.60 -10.03 -12.16
C HIS A 129 7.61 -11.54 -12.27
N CYS A 130 7.02 -12.10 -13.34
CA CYS A 130 7.15 -13.49 -13.75
C CYS A 130 7.40 -13.55 -15.26
N GLY A 131 8.67 -13.71 -15.64
CA GLY A 131 9.09 -13.48 -17.03
C GLY A 131 8.87 -12.01 -17.45
N ASP A 132 8.73 -11.78 -18.75
CA ASP A 132 8.67 -10.42 -19.31
C ASP A 132 7.25 -9.83 -19.39
N GLU A 133 6.22 -10.67 -19.26
CA GLU A 133 4.84 -10.29 -19.57
C GLU A 133 3.98 -9.99 -18.33
N TYR A 134 4.41 -10.49 -17.17
CA TYR A 134 3.63 -10.38 -15.94
C TYR A 134 4.41 -9.53 -14.96
N ILE A 135 4.14 -8.23 -14.96
CA ILE A 135 4.80 -7.24 -14.10
C ILE A 135 3.73 -6.53 -13.28
N ILE A 136 3.92 -6.49 -11.97
CA ILE A 136 3.01 -5.88 -11.01
C ILE A 136 3.78 -4.94 -10.12
N ASP A 137 3.45 -3.65 -10.20
CA ASP A 137 3.99 -2.63 -9.32
C ASP A 137 3.50 -2.83 -7.88
N CYS A 138 4.42 -2.69 -6.93
CA CYS A 138 4.04 -2.60 -5.53
C CYS A 138 3.34 -1.27 -5.24
N LYS A 139 2.39 -1.32 -4.31
CA LYS A 139 1.56 -0.20 -3.89
C LYS A 139 1.82 0.10 -2.42
N LEU A 140 1.54 1.34 -2.04
CA LEU A 140 1.61 1.78 -0.65
C LEU A 140 0.68 0.96 0.23
N ASP A 141 1.17 0.42 1.34
CA ASP A 141 0.33 -0.28 2.30
C ASP A 141 -0.70 0.70 2.92
N PRO A 142 -1.97 0.32 3.10
CA PRO A 142 -2.96 1.16 3.78
C PRO A 142 -2.54 1.59 5.20
N HIS A 143 -1.63 0.86 5.82
CA HIS A 143 -1.06 1.11 7.13
C HIS A 143 0.41 1.57 7.02
N PHE A 144 0.77 2.23 5.92
CA PHE A 144 2.12 2.77 5.71
C PHE A 144 2.60 3.58 6.92
N GLY A 145 3.83 3.31 7.37
CA GLY A 145 4.42 4.02 8.50
C GLY A 145 3.86 3.60 9.87
N GLN A 146 2.83 2.74 9.91
CA GLN A 146 2.31 2.24 11.18
C GLN A 146 3.35 1.34 11.84
N GLN A 147 3.77 1.75 13.03
CA GLN A 147 4.78 1.05 13.81
C GLN A 147 4.18 -0.05 14.68
N TYR A 148 4.90 -1.16 14.78
CA TYR A 148 4.57 -2.33 15.59
C TYR A 148 5.76 -2.65 16.49
N LYS A 149 5.53 -2.67 17.80
CA LYS A 149 6.55 -3.07 18.77
C LYS A 149 6.53 -4.59 18.96
N CYS A 150 7.59 -5.25 18.52
CA CYS A 150 7.83 -6.67 18.75
C CYS A 150 8.80 -6.85 19.94
N SER A 151 9.11 -8.10 20.31
CA SER A 151 9.99 -8.39 21.46
C SER A 151 11.38 -7.78 21.32
N ASP A 152 11.98 -7.90 20.13
CA ASP A 152 13.40 -7.60 19.89
C ASP A 152 13.61 -6.55 18.79
N TYR A 153 12.53 -5.99 18.24
CA TYR A 153 12.58 -5.04 17.14
C TYR A 153 11.29 -4.22 17.06
N MET A 154 11.38 -3.09 16.39
CA MET A 154 10.23 -2.33 15.90
C MET A 154 10.05 -2.64 14.41
N ALA A 155 8.82 -2.63 13.94
CA ALA A 155 8.49 -2.93 12.54
C ALA A 155 7.54 -1.88 11.98
N SER A 156 7.70 -1.55 10.71
CA SER A 156 6.77 -0.70 9.97
C SER A 156 6.34 -1.37 8.68
N ARG A 157 5.06 -1.20 8.34
CA ARG A 157 4.50 -1.66 7.07
C ARG A 157 4.81 -0.59 6.01
N ALA A 158 5.28 -1.02 4.85
CA ALA A 158 5.66 -0.09 3.79
C ALA A 158 4.85 -0.33 2.50
N TRP A 159 5.09 -1.43 1.80
CA TRP A 159 4.41 -1.68 0.51
C TRP A 159 3.90 -3.10 0.41
N PHE A 160 3.06 -3.32 -0.60
CA PHE A 160 2.63 -4.66 -0.99
C PHE A 160 2.43 -4.76 -2.51
N CYS A 161 2.60 -5.96 -3.05
CA CYS A 161 2.13 -6.31 -4.40
C CYS A 161 1.24 -7.54 -4.32
N ASN A 162 0.07 -7.50 -4.96
CA ASN A 162 -0.81 -8.66 -5.09
C ASN A 162 -0.56 -9.31 -6.46
N PHE A 163 -0.37 -10.63 -6.51
CA PHE A 163 -0.11 -11.43 -7.71
C PHE A 163 -0.77 -12.82 -7.66
#